data_AF-A0A1X2GGY8-F1
#
_entry.id   AF-A0A1X2GGY8-F1
#
_cell.length_a   1.000
_cell.length_b   1.000
_cell.length_c   1.000
_cell.angle_alpha   90.00
_cell.angle_beta   90.00
_cell.angle_gamma   90.00
#
_symmetry.space_group_name_H-M   'P 1'
#
loop_
_entity.id
_entity.type
_entity.pdbx_description
1 polymer ?
#
loop_
_entity_poly.entity_id
_entity_poly.type
_entity_poly.pdbx_seq_one_letter_code
_entity_poly.pdbx_strand_id
1 'polypeptide(L)'
;MYSSSNGQQLSQLPDLDEQHSVLREPLKRKTDKQRDRQSPYNPSSSKASSSSAKARAGGRGKKPPHELLSDEQKKANHIASEQKRRANIRIGFDQLVDIVPTLSHCHRSESLILQKSFDYIQQLMDTKTQLKDRVRELQVLLGDL
;
A
#
# COMPACT_ATOMS: atom_id res chain seq x y z
N MET A 1 -15.02 -8.99 56.94
CA MET A 1 -14.55 -7.60 57.07
C MET A 1 -13.03 -7.59 57.07
N TYR A 2 -12.42 -7.26 55.94
CA TYR A 2 -11.10 -6.62 55.88
C TYR A 2 -11.22 -5.52 54.85
N SER A 3 -10.91 -4.30 55.28
CA SER A 3 -11.02 -3.06 54.53
C SER A 3 -9.63 -2.45 54.39
N SER A 4 -9.49 -1.55 53.40
CA SER A 4 -8.35 -0.70 53.00
C SER A 4 -7.67 -1.20 51.73
N SER A 5 -7.88 -0.60 50.55
CA SER A 5 -7.60 0.77 50.09
C SER A 5 -6.20 0.92 49.49
N ASN A 6 -6.16 1.72 48.41
CA ASN A 6 -5.04 2.12 47.54
C ASN A 6 -4.94 1.26 46.27
N GLY A 7 -5.05 1.80 45.06
CA GLY A 7 -5.09 3.18 44.61
C GLY A 7 -5.38 3.15 43.11
N GLN A 8 -6.05 4.20 42.66
CA GLN A 8 -6.44 4.42 41.28
C GLN A 8 -5.23 4.48 40.33
N GLN A 9 -5.57 4.46 39.04
CA GLN A 9 -4.88 5.17 37.95
C GLN A 9 -3.97 4.32 37.05
N LEU A 10 -4.60 3.62 36.10
CA LEU A 10 -4.00 3.31 34.80
C LEU A 10 -4.88 3.86 33.68
N SER A 11 -5.10 5.18 33.73
CA SER A 11 -5.75 5.98 32.69
C SER A 11 -4.76 7.06 32.24
N GLN A 12 -3.84 6.68 31.35
CA GLN A 12 -2.99 7.56 30.53
C GLN A 12 -2.16 6.70 29.57
N LEU A 13 -2.81 6.20 28.52
CA LEU A 13 -2.11 5.94 27.25
C LEU A 13 -2.24 7.23 26.44
N PRO A 14 -1.15 7.91 26.06
CA PRO A 14 -1.24 9.08 25.20
C PRO A 14 -1.68 8.67 23.78
N ASP A 15 -2.61 9.45 23.21
CA ASP A 15 -3.10 9.36 21.84
C ASP A 15 -1.95 9.35 20.82
N LEU A 16 -1.92 8.32 19.97
CA LEU A 16 -0.96 8.17 18.88
C LEU A 16 -1.44 8.88 17.61
N ASP A 17 -1.86 10.15 17.69
CA ASP A 17 -2.30 10.88 16.48
C ASP A 17 -1.80 12.32 16.35
N GLU A 18 -0.88 12.78 17.21
CA GLU A 18 -0.44 14.20 17.21
C GLU A 18 1.08 14.42 17.05
N GLN A 19 1.75 13.65 16.18
CA GLN A 19 3.19 13.82 15.90
C GLN A 19 3.58 13.70 14.40
N HIS A 20 2.64 13.71 13.46
CA HIS A 20 2.95 13.57 12.01
C HIS A 20 2.69 14.83 11.16
N SER A 21 2.68 16.04 11.76
CA SER A 21 2.47 17.30 11.02
C SER A 21 3.71 18.21 10.86
N VAL A 22 4.88 17.88 11.40
CA VAL A 22 6.07 18.74 11.26
C VAL A 22 7.28 17.92 10.87
N LEU A 23 7.53 17.86 9.55
CA LEU A 23 8.83 17.78 8.86
C LEU A 23 8.60 17.33 7.40
N ARG A 24 7.94 18.19 6.59
CA ARG A 24 8.09 18.16 5.13
C ARG A 24 9.07 19.26 4.73
N GLU A 25 10.35 18.92 4.67
CA GLU A 25 11.37 19.75 4.01
C GLU A 25 11.30 19.52 2.48
N PRO A 26 11.35 20.59 1.65
CA PRO A 26 11.25 20.47 0.21
C PRO A 26 12.52 19.85 -0.41
N LEU A 27 12.39 18.64 -0.95
CA LEU A 27 13.44 18.00 -1.73
C LEU A 27 13.70 18.77 -3.04
N LYS A 28 14.87 19.42 -3.11
CA LYS A 28 15.47 20.02 -4.31
C LYS A 28 15.56 18.99 -5.45
N ARG A 29 14.82 19.26 -6.54
CA ARG A 29 14.93 18.54 -7.82
C ARG A 29 16.35 18.74 -8.39
N LYS A 30 17.11 17.65 -8.53
CA LYS A 30 18.26 17.59 -9.43
C LYS A 30 17.84 16.82 -10.66
N THR A 31 17.76 17.51 -11.79
CA THR A 31 17.78 16.92 -13.12
C THR A 31 19.15 16.31 -13.37
N ASP A 32 19.23 15.04 -13.78
CA ASP A 32 20.09 14.62 -14.90
C ASP A 32 19.82 13.15 -15.32
N LYS A 33 19.65 13.00 -16.64
CA LYS A 33 19.95 11.86 -17.52
C LYS A 33 19.28 10.49 -17.33
N GLN A 34 18.37 10.24 -18.27
CA GLN A 34 18.16 8.99 -19.00
C GLN A 34 19.25 7.92 -18.78
N ARG A 35 18.83 6.77 -18.26
CA ARG A 35 19.37 5.49 -18.68
C ARG A 35 18.22 4.54 -18.96
N ASP A 36 18.10 4.23 -20.24
CA ASP A 36 17.37 3.10 -20.78
C ASP A 36 17.76 1.77 -20.12
N ARG A 37 16.81 0.83 -20.24
CA ARG A 37 16.94 -0.63 -20.30
C ARG A 37 16.45 -1.44 -19.10
N GLN A 38 15.24 -1.97 -19.34
CA GLN A 38 14.89 -3.39 -19.31
C GLN A 38 14.83 -4.10 -17.93
N SER A 39 13.58 -4.39 -17.56
CA SER A 39 13.17 -5.52 -16.72
C SER A 39 13.81 -6.83 -17.19
N PRO A 40 14.17 -7.72 -16.25
CA PRO A 40 13.56 -9.04 -16.34
C PRO A 40 13.18 -9.63 -14.98
N TYR A 41 12.00 -10.23 -14.97
CA TYR A 41 11.54 -11.28 -14.07
C TYR A 41 12.61 -12.38 -13.90
N ASN A 42 12.80 -12.92 -12.68
CA ASN A 42 13.43 -14.23 -12.54
C ASN A 42 12.92 -15.04 -11.33
N PRO A 43 12.46 -16.29 -11.52
CA PRO A 43 12.12 -17.23 -10.45
C PRO A 43 13.33 -18.09 -10.04
N SER A 44 13.24 -18.62 -8.81
CA SER A 44 13.89 -19.78 -8.18
C SER A 44 15.22 -20.41 -8.70
N SER A 45 16.08 -20.69 -7.70
CA SER A 45 16.81 -21.95 -7.43
C SER A 45 18.36 -21.99 -7.55
N SER A 46 18.95 -22.52 -6.45
CA SER A 46 20.22 -23.29 -6.29
C SER A 46 21.63 -22.66 -6.44
N LYS A 47 22.31 -22.58 -5.28
CA LYS A 47 23.67 -23.05 -4.89
C LYS A 47 24.89 -22.85 -5.83
N ALA A 48 25.94 -22.18 -5.30
CA ALA A 48 27.37 -22.61 -5.26
C ALA A 48 28.28 -21.41 -4.84
N SER A 49 28.85 -21.43 -3.62
CA SER A 49 30.29 -21.62 -3.30
C SER A 49 31.26 -20.45 -3.54
N SER A 50 31.71 -19.86 -2.42
CA SER A 50 33.07 -19.37 -2.09
C SER A 50 34.01 -18.83 -3.18
N SER A 51 34.45 -17.57 -3.02
CA SER A 51 35.89 -17.24 -2.98
C SER A 51 36.14 -15.80 -2.49
N SER A 52 37.13 -15.70 -1.62
CA SER A 52 37.69 -14.50 -1.01
C SER A 52 38.60 -13.71 -1.96
N ALA A 53 38.50 -12.38 -1.99
CA ALA A 53 39.63 -11.52 -2.38
C ALA A 53 39.51 -10.09 -1.79
N LYS A 54 40.63 -9.63 -1.23
CA LYS A 54 40.86 -8.40 -0.46
C LYS A 54 40.86 -7.12 -1.31
N ALA A 55 40.43 -6.05 -0.65
CA ALA A 55 40.97 -4.69 -0.60
C ALA A 55 41.15 -3.87 -1.90
N ARG A 56 40.41 -2.76 -1.98
CA ARG A 56 40.96 -1.46 -2.43
C ARG A 56 40.45 -0.33 -1.53
N ALA A 57 41.35 0.16 -0.67
CA ALA A 57 41.19 1.42 0.03
C ALA A 57 41.36 2.57 -0.98
N GLY A 58 40.31 3.35 -1.19
CA GLY A 58 40.33 4.60 -1.92
C GLY A 58 39.63 5.66 -1.08
N GLY A 59 40.40 6.60 -0.54
CA GLY A 59 39.93 7.67 0.33
C GLY A 59 38.90 8.56 -0.37
N ARG A 60 37.66 8.52 0.14
CA ARG A 60 36.65 9.56 0.00
C ARG A 60 36.02 9.74 1.37
N GLY A 61 35.92 10.99 1.81
CA GLY A 61 35.58 11.39 3.19
C GLY A 61 34.58 10.46 3.86
N LYS A 62 34.94 9.97 5.06
CA LYS A 62 34.06 9.20 5.93
C LYS A 62 32.83 10.05 6.23
N LYS A 63 31.77 9.89 5.44
CA LYS A 63 30.42 10.00 5.99
C LYS A 63 30.41 9.03 7.17
N PRO A 64 29.93 9.42 8.36
CA PRO A 64 29.83 8.50 9.48
C PRO A 64 29.13 7.25 8.95
N PRO A 65 29.67 6.05 9.24
CA PRO A 65 29.08 4.81 8.75
C PRO A 65 27.61 4.89 9.13
N HIS A 66 26.73 4.89 8.12
CA HIS A 66 25.29 4.90 8.32
C HIS A 66 25.03 3.86 9.41
N GLU A 67 24.68 4.31 10.61
CA GLU A 67 24.49 3.41 11.74
C GLU A 67 23.49 2.39 11.24
N LEU A 68 23.94 1.13 11.18
CA LEU A 68 23.05 0.03 10.90
C LEU A 68 21.94 0.17 11.94
N LEU A 69 20.69 0.28 11.48
CA LEU A 69 19.53 0.40 12.38
C LEU A 69 19.72 -0.61 13.51
N SER A 70 19.61 -0.17 14.76
CA SER A 70 19.68 -1.10 15.89
C SER A 70 18.62 -2.18 15.71
N ASP A 71 18.81 -3.37 16.27
CA ASP A 71 17.82 -4.44 16.09
C ASP A 71 16.44 -4.05 16.67
N GLU A 72 16.43 -3.20 17.69
CA GLU A 72 15.22 -2.54 18.20
C GLU A 72 14.61 -1.58 17.17
N GLN A 73 15.41 -0.74 16.53
CA GLN A 73 14.95 0.19 15.49
C GLN A 73 14.45 -0.54 14.23
N LYS A 74 15.08 -1.65 13.83
CA LYS A 74 14.59 -2.52 12.75
C LYS A 74 13.24 -3.12 13.11
N LYS A 75 13.07 -3.63 14.33
CA LYS A 75 11.81 -4.19 14.82
C LYS A 75 10.70 -3.14 14.84
N ALA A 76 10.99 -1.94 15.34
CA ALA A 76 10.05 -0.82 15.35
C ALA A 76 9.66 -0.40 13.93
N ASN A 77 10.62 -0.25 13.02
CA ASN A 77 10.34 0.11 11.63
C ASN A 77 9.56 -0.96 10.88
N HIS A 78 9.82 -2.25 11.14
CA HIS A 78 9.06 -3.35 10.57
C HIS A 78 7.58 -3.31 11.02
N ILE A 79 7.34 -3.11 12.31
CA ILE A 79 5.97 -2.98 12.85
C ILE A 79 5.25 -1.78 12.22
N ALA A 80 5.90 -0.61 12.17
CA ALA A 80 5.32 0.60 11.59
C ALA A 80 5.03 0.43 10.09
N SER A 81 5.95 -0.17 9.34
CA SER A 81 5.79 -0.42 7.90
C SER A 81 4.63 -1.38 7.62
N GLU A 82 4.50 -2.44 8.41
CA GLU A 82 3.39 -3.40 8.26
C GLU A 82 2.05 -2.80 8.71
N GLN A 83 2.01 -1.99 9.77
CA GLN A 83 0.81 -1.26 10.15
C GLN A 83 0.34 -0.32 9.03
N LYS A 84 1.26 0.47 8.46
CA LYS A 84 0.97 1.33 7.31
C LYS A 84 0.47 0.52 6.12
N ARG A 85 1.11 -0.61 5.80
CA ARG A 85 0.67 -1.50 4.73
C ARG A 85 -0.76 -2.00 4.97
N ARG A 86 -1.07 -2.45 6.19
CA ARG A 86 -2.42 -2.92 6.56
C ARG A 86 -3.46 -1.81 6.51
N ALA A 87 -3.13 -0.60 6.96
CA ALA A 87 -4.01 0.56 6.87
C ALA A 87 -4.35 0.89 5.40
N ASN A 88 -3.35 0.91 4.52
CA ASN A 88 -3.56 1.14 3.09
C ASN A 88 -4.48 0.08 2.46
N ILE A 89 -4.32 -1.19 2.84
CA ILE A 89 -5.19 -2.27 2.34
C ILE A 89 -6.65 -2.04 2.78
N ARG A 90 -6.88 -1.68 4.06
CA ARG A 90 -8.23 -1.38 4.57
C ARG A 90 -8.88 -0.23 3.83
N ILE A 91 -8.15 0.87 3.62
CA ILE A 91 -8.64 2.01 2.85
C ILE A 91 -9.07 1.58 1.44
N GLY A 92 -8.31 0.69 0.79
CA GLY A 92 -8.70 0.13 -0.50
C GLY A 92 -10.01 -0.67 -0.46
N PHE A 93 -10.23 -1.46 0.60
CA PHE A 93 -11.50 -2.16 0.79
C PHE A 93 -12.66 -1.22 1.09
N ASP A 94 -12.45 -0.17 1.89
CA ASP A 94 -13.48 0.84 2.17
C ASP A 94 -13.92 1.53 0.87
N GLN A 95 -12.97 1.89 -0.01
CA GLN A 95 -13.27 2.44 -1.34
C GLN A 95 -14.09 1.48 -2.21
N LEU A 96 -13.81 0.17 -2.16
CA LEU A 96 -14.61 -0.81 -2.89
C LEU A 96 -16.06 -0.87 -2.37
N VAL A 97 -16.25 -0.78 -1.05
CA VAL A 97 -17.58 -0.77 -0.44
C VAL A 97 -18.37 0.47 -0.87
N ASP A 98 -17.72 1.63 -0.99
CA ASP A 98 -18.37 2.88 -1.41
C ASP A 98 -18.80 2.85 -2.90
N ILE A 99 -17.99 2.25 -3.77
CA ILE A 99 -18.23 2.24 -5.23
C ILE A 99 -19.25 1.18 -5.63
N VAL A 100 -19.28 0.04 -4.93
CA VAL A 100 -20.13 -1.11 -5.28
C VAL A 100 -21.48 -0.99 -4.57
N PRO A 101 -22.60 -0.71 -5.29
CA PRO A 101 -23.89 -0.40 -4.65
C PRO A 101 -24.40 -1.53 -3.76
N THR A 102 -24.11 -2.78 -4.13
CA THR A 102 -24.56 -4.00 -3.42
C THR A 102 -23.86 -4.21 -2.07
N LEU A 103 -22.76 -3.49 -1.79
CA LEU A 103 -21.99 -3.63 -0.56
C LEU A 103 -22.38 -2.63 0.53
N SER A 104 -23.12 -1.57 0.18
CA SER A 104 -23.37 -0.41 1.05
C SER A 104 -24.13 -0.71 2.36
N HIS A 105 -24.74 -1.89 2.52
CA HIS A 105 -25.66 -2.16 3.64
C HIS A 105 -25.09 -3.02 4.78
N CYS A 106 -24.17 -3.97 4.55
CA CYS A 106 -23.70 -4.88 5.61
C CYS A 106 -22.61 -5.90 5.19
N HIS A 107 -21.45 -5.48 4.66
CA HIS A 107 -20.45 -6.47 4.24
C HIS A 107 -19.02 -6.05 4.57
N ARG A 108 -18.49 -6.54 5.71
CA ARG A 108 -17.08 -6.37 6.14
C ARG A 108 -16.20 -7.58 5.81
N SER A 109 -16.75 -8.63 5.19
CA SER A 109 -15.96 -9.79 4.78
C SER A 109 -15.18 -9.48 3.49
N GLU A 110 -13.85 -9.54 3.58
CA GLU A 110 -12.93 -9.26 2.47
C GLU A 110 -13.24 -10.11 1.22
N SER A 111 -13.53 -11.40 1.42
CA SER A 111 -13.88 -12.31 0.32
C SER A 111 -15.17 -11.92 -0.42
N LEU A 112 -16.19 -11.48 0.33
CA LEU A 112 -17.46 -11.07 -0.25
C LEU A 112 -17.35 -9.74 -0.97
N ILE A 113 -16.56 -8.81 -0.43
CA ILE A 113 -16.27 -7.53 -1.09
C ILE A 113 -15.64 -7.78 -2.45
N LEU A 114 -14.64 -8.66 -2.53
CA LEU A 114 -13.99 -9.02 -3.80
C LEU A 114 -14.97 -9.68 -4.77
N GLN A 115 -15.77 -10.63 -4.30
CA GLN A 115 -16.77 -11.31 -5.13
C GLN A 115 -17.80 -10.34 -5.71
N LYS A 116 -18.40 -9.49 -4.87
CA LYS A 116 -19.39 -8.50 -5.33
C LYS A 116 -18.79 -7.43 -6.22
N SER A 117 -17.54 -7.06 -5.99
CA SER A 117 -16.80 -6.16 -6.89
C SER A 117 -16.64 -6.79 -8.28
N PHE A 118 -16.31 -8.08 -8.36
CA PHE A 118 -16.22 -8.80 -9.63
C PHE A 118 -17.59 -8.86 -10.35
N ASP A 119 -18.65 -9.24 -9.63
CA ASP A 119 -20.01 -9.29 -10.17
C ASP A 119 -20.42 -7.93 -10.76
N TYR A 120 -20.10 -6.84 -10.05
CA TYR A 120 -20.42 -5.48 -10.49
C TYR A 120 -19.64 -5.07 -11.74
N ILE A 121 -18.35 -5.43 -11.85
CA ILE A 121 -17.56 -5.18 -13.06
C ILE A 121 -18.19 -5.89 -14.27
N GLN A 122 -18.59 -7.15 -14.12
CA GLN A 122 -19.27 -7.89 -15.19
C GLN A 122 -20.57 -7.20 -15.62
N GLN A 123 -21.41 -6.80 -14.67
CA GLN A 123 -22.65 -6.07 -14.95
C GLN A 123 -22.40 -4.75 -15.71
N LEU A 124 -21.35 -4.00 -15.34
CA LEU A 124 -20.99 -2.76 -16.02
C LEU A 124 -20.52 -3.01 -17.46
N MET A 125 -19.78 -4.10 -17.71
CA MET A 125 -19.35 -4.49 -19.06
C MET A 125 -20.54 -4.87 -19.95
N ASP A 126 -21.49 -5.62 -19.40
CA ASP A 126 -22.72 -6.00 -20.12
C ASP A 126 -23.57 -4.76 -20.43
N THR A 127 -23.79 -3.90 -19.44
CA THR A 127 -24.54 -2.64 -19.61
C THR A 127 -23.88 -1.72 -20.65
N LYS A 128 -22.55 -1.60 -20.61
CA LYS A 128 -21.79 -0.84 -21.61
C LYS A 128 -22.00 -1.38 -23.03
N THR A 129 -21.99 -2.71 -23.19
CA THR A 129 -22.20 -3.35 -24.49
C THR A 129 -23.61 -3.11 -24.99
N GLN A 130 -24.61 -3.34 -24.14
CA GLN A 130 -26.01 -3.08 -24.45
C GLN A 130 -26.26 -1.62 -24.86
N LEU A 131 -25.70 -0.65 -24.13
CA LEU A 131 -25.83 0.76 -24.48
C LEU A 131 -25.19 1.09 -25.84
N LYS A 132 -24.03 0.50 -26.16
CA LYS A 132 -23.40 0.66 -27.47
C LYS A 132 -24.25 0.09 -28.60
N ASP A 133 -24.86 -1.07 -28.38
CA ASP A 133 -25.74 -1.71 -29.37
C ASP A 133 -26.98 -0.85 -29.60
N ARG A 134 -27.58 -0.30 -28.53
CA ARG A 134 -28.72 0.62 -28.65
C ARG A 134 -28.36 1.91 -29.36
N VAL A 135 -27.17 2.48 -29.10
CA VAL A 135 -26.70 3.66 -29.84
C VAL A 135 -26.55 3.33 -31.32
N ARG A 136 -25.96 2.18 -31.68
CA ARG A 136 -25.82 1.76 -33.07
C ARG A 136 -27.18 1.56 -33.74
N GLU A 137 -28.12 0.89 -33.07
CA GLU A 137 -29.47 0.67 -33.57
C GLU A 137 -30.17 2.00 -33.87
N LEU A 138 -30.09 2.95 -32.92
CA LEU A 138 -30.67 4.28 -33.10
C LEU A 138 -29.99 5.08 -34.21
N GLN A 139 -28.67 4.98 -34.37
CA GLN A 139 -27.95 5.62 -35.46
C GLN A 139 -28.35 5.07 -36.83
N VAL A 140 -28.54 3.75 -36.95
CA VAL A 140 -29.05 3.11 -38.17
C VAL A 140 -30.48 3.58 -38.46
N LEU A 141 -31.33 3.69 -37.42
CA LEU A 141 -32.71 4.17 -37.58
C LEU A 141 -32.76 5.63 -38.03
N LEU A 142 -31.88 6.49 -37.50
CA LEU A 142 -31.81 7.90 -37.85
C LEU A 142 -31.13 8.16 -39.21
N GLY A 143 -30.53 7.14 -39.82
CA GLY A 143 -29.87 7.24 -41.12
C GLY A 143 -28.49 7.93 -41.08
N ASP A 144 -27.90 8.05 -39.89
CA ASP A 144 -26.57 8.63 -39.69
C ASP A 144 -25.42 7.63 -39.99
N LEU A 145 -25.78 6.40 -40.38
CA LEU A 145 -24.89 5.26 -40.63
C LEU A 145 -25.33 4.46 -41.87
#